data_AF-A0A6J8CJ87-F1
#
_entry.id   AF-A0A6J8CJ87-F1
#
_cell.length_a   1.000
_cell.length_b   1.000
_cell.length_c   1.000
_cell.angle_alpha   90.00
_cell.angle_beta   90.00
_cell.angle_gamma   90.00
#
_symmetry.space_group_name_H-M   'P 1'
#
loop_
_entity.id
_entity.type
_entity.pdbx_description
1 polymer ?
#
loop_
_entity_poly.entity_id
_entity_poly.type
_entity_poly.pdbx_seq_one_letter_code
_entity_poly.pdbx_strand_id
1 'polypeptide(L)'
;MNEEPSTAYIIQLHIPTELQDEIDVIAKKHQGEAATSTDLDDNQKRWLVVGICLHSVISPALRKYVDSILTVLLNELTHKNKIDTQIYQTHLRTYPPNGAFLNYDAVNNNKPNFGKNNSKYDYTIKNAVDLSKIFLQTHMAHYTGFDETCDSSALLGLILNIAKFDPIVQSDADDVRRHIRNPWAHCNFAEWDAMKYSSSFQLMKKLVKDLKLILNKETIIIEEMEKCEINGQRFLSGTTHGLELVNELRQQTHVLAVYAKLVATEADDNCLRVKNELDKFEINILQKVVQLDKDMKTGFLEIDKKLEAQDKTLKNHNTQIVASAVFTLVLKLKFTFTVSDSYNVDIKF
;
A
#
# COMPACT_ATOMS: atom_id res chain seq x y z
N MET A 1 -2.85 -35.20 -54.84
CA MET A 1 -2.98 -35.11 -53.37
C MET A 1 -3.11 -33.64 -53.04
N ASN A 2 -4.32 -33.21 -52.75
CA ASN A 2 -4.63 -31.82 -52.38
C ASN A 2 -4.61 -31.76 -50.85
N GLU A 3 -3.73 -30.96 -50.28
CA GLU A 3 -3.74 -30.65 -48.85
C GLU A 3 -4.71 -29.50 -48.60
N GLU A 4 -5.71 -29.74 -47.74
CA GLU A 4 -6.59 -28.71 -47.20
C GLU A 4 -5.85 -27.85 -46.16
N PRO A 5 -6.07 -26.52 -46.11
CA PRO A 5 -5.52 -25.68 -45.07
C PRO A 5 -6.33 -25.82 -43.78
N SER A 6 -5.61 -26.09 -42.69
CA SER A 6 -6.12 -26.14 -41.32
C SER A 6 -6.81 -24.83 -40.91
N THR A 7 -8.10 -24.93 -40.61
CA THR A 7 -8.95 -23.84 -40.10
C THR A 7 -8.56 -23.53 -38.66
N ALA A 8 -8.06 -22.32 -38.42
CA ALA A 8 -7.87 -21.76 -37.09
C ALA A 8 -9.24 -21.64 -36.39
N TYR A 9 -9.40 -22.35 -35.27
CA TYR A 9 -10.58 -22.23 -34.41
C TYR A 9 -10.57 -20.87 -33.70
N ILE A 10 -11.36 -19.92 -34.21
CA ILE A 10 -11.71 -18.68 -33.50
C ILE A 10 -12.82 -19.04 -32.52
N ILE A 11 -12.50 -19.04 -31.22
CA ILE A 11 -13.52 -19.17 -30.17
C ILE A 11 -14.28 -17.84 -30.12
N GLN A 12 -15.46 -17.79 -30.73
CA GLN A 12 -16.42 -16.69 -30.50
C GLN A 12 -16.97 -16.82 -29.07
N LEU A 13 -16.45 -15.99 -28.16
CA LEU A 13 -17.04 -15.84 -26.82
C LEU A 13 -18.35 -15.05 -26.95
N HIS A 14 -19.45 -15.71 -26.60
CA HIS A 14 -20.79 -15.13 -26.59
C HIS A 14 -20.91 -14.11 -25.44
N ILE A 15 -21.25 -12.86 -25.78
CA ILE A 15 -21.48 -11.81 -24.80
C ILE A 15 -22.87 -12.01 -24.18
N PRO A 16 -23.00 -12.12 -22.84
CA PRO A 16 -24.29 -12.17 -22.16
C PRO A 16 -25.16 -10.95 -22.50
N THR A 17 -26.43 -11.18 -22.80
CA THR A 17 -27.38 -10.16 -23.27
C THR A 17 -27.48 -8.97 -22.31
N GLU A 18 -27.36 -9.20 -21.00
CA GLU A 18 -27.45 -8.11 -20.01
C GLU A 18 -26.31 -7.08 -20.16
N LEU A 19 -25.13 -7.51 -20.60
CA LEU A 19 -23.99 -6.62 -20.85
C LEU A 19 -24.13 -5.87 -22.18
N GLN A 20 -24.79 -6.48 -23.17
CA GLN A 20 -25.06 -5.82 -24.45
C GLN A 20 -26.06 -4.66 -24.25
N ASP A 21 -27.06 -4.85 -23.40
CA ASP A 21 -28.04 -3.82 -23.08
C ASP A 21 -27.40 -2.64 -22.31
N GLU A 22 -26.48 -2.89 -21.38
CA GLU A 22 -25.71 -1.83 -20.70
C GLU A 22 -24.83 -1.02 -21.67
N ILE A 23 -24.19 -1.71 -22.62
CA ILE A 23 -23.38 -1.08 -23.68
C ILE A 23 -24.26 -0.16 -24.54
N ASP A 24 -25.45 -0.61 -24.92
CA ASP A 24 -26.36 0.15 -25.78
C ASP A 24 -26.95 1.37 -25.06
N VAL A 25 -27.21 1.26 -23.75
CA VAL A 25 -27.64 2.39 -22.89
C VAL A 25 -26.54 3.45 -22.78
N ILE A 26 -25.28 3.04 -22.57
CA ILE A 26 -24.13 3.95 -22.51
C ILE A 26 -23.91 4.63 -23.85
N ALA A 27 -24.01 3.89 -24.97
CA ALA A 27 -23.87 4.42 -26.31
C ALA A 27 -24.94 5.47 -26.64
N LYS A 28 -26.20 5.23 -26.25
CA LYS A 28 -27.30 6.20 -26.41
C LYS A 28 -27.12 7.46 -25.56
N LYS A 29 -26.58 7.34 -24.34
CA LYS A 29 -26.37 8.48 -23.44
C LYS A 29 -25.37 9.51 -23.99
N HIS A 30 -24.45 9.08 -24.86
CA HIS A 30 -23.40 9.93 -25.43
C HIS A 30 -23.74 10.49 -26.84
N GLN A 31 -24.93 10.20 -27.39
CA GLN A 31 -25.35 10.72 -28.71
C GLN A 31 -25.97 12.13 -28.67
N GLY A 32 -26.17 12.72 -27.48
CA GLY A 32 -26.88 13.99 -27.30
C GLY A 32 -26.03 15.23 -26.97
N GLU A 33 -24.72 15.09 -26.75
CA GLU A 33 -23.84 16.22 -26.45
C GLU A 33 -22.93 16.50 -27.65
N ALA A 34 -22.91 17.76 -28.08
CA ALA A 34 -22.15 18.23 -29.23
C ALA A 34 -20.68 17.77 -29.15
N ALA A 35 -20.22 17.11 -30.22
CA ALA A 35 -18.91 16.49 -30.33
C ALA A 35 -17.76 17.48 -30.04
N THR A 36 -17.30 17.53 -28.80
CA THR A 36 -15.98 18.02 -28.43
C THR A 36 -14.99 16.87 -28.65
N SER A 37 -14.28 16.91 -29.78
CA SER A 37 -13.09 16.10 -30.15
C SER A 37 -12.73 14.97 -29.18
N THR A 38 -13.36 13.81 -29.34
CA THR A 38 -13.05 12.55 -28.64
C THR A 38 -11.82 11.83 -29.22
N ASP A 39 -10.88 12.56 -29.82
CA ASP A 39 -9.67 11.97 -30.37
C ASP A 39 -8.55 12.12 -29.34
N LEU A 40 -7.99 10.99 -28.90
CA LEU A 40 -6.82 10.99 -28.01
C LEU A 40 -5.69 11.74 -28.71
N ASP A 41 -4.96 12.57 -27.96
CA ASP A 41 -3.76 13.18 -28.50
C ASP A 41 -2.71 12.10 -28.79
N ASP A 42 -1.76 12.49 -29.61
CA ASP A 42 -0.70 11.63 -30.11
C ASP A 42 0.11 10.97 -28.98
N ASN A 43 0.35 11.67 -27.88
CA ASN A 43 1.10 11.13 -26.75
C ASN A 43 0.25 10.16 -25.92
N GLN A 44 -1.04 10.47 -25.73
CA GLN A 44 -2.00 9.55 -25.10
C GLN A 44 -2.13 8.25 -25.89
N LYS A 45 -2.17 8.32 -27.21
CA LYS A 45 -2.18 7.16 -28.10
C LYS A 45 -0.90 6.31 -27.94
N ARG A 46 0.28 6.95 -27.84
CA ARG A 46 1.56 6.25 -27.61
C ARG A 46 1.60 5.55 -26.25
N TRP A 47 1.21 6.26 -25.17
CA TRP A 47 1.08 5.70 -23.83
C TRP A 47 0.17 4.47 -23.82
N LEU A 48 -0.99 4.57 -24.46
CA LEU A 48 -1.97 3.50 -24.55
C LEU A 48 -1.37 2.26 -25.22
N VAL A 49 -0.86 2.39 -26.44
CA VAL A 49 -0.29 1.27 -27.22
C VAL A 49 0.83 0.56 -26.47
N VAL A 50 1.75 1.30 -25.85
CA VAL A 50 2.84 0.70 -25.07
C VAL A 50 2.29 -0.08 -23.88
N GLY A 51 1.30 0.47 -23.17
CA GLY A 51 0.61 -0.21 -22.09
C GLY A 51 -0.02 -1.54 -22.52
N ILE A 52 -0.75 -1.52 -23.63
CA ILE A 52 -1.35 -2.73 -24.19
C ILE A 52 -0.27 -3.77 -24.46
N CYS A 53 0.80 -3.42 -25.19
CA CYS A 53 1.86 -4.39 -25.52
C CYS A 53 2.52 -4.95 -24.24
N LEU A 54 2.78 -4.10 -23.24
CA LEU A 54 3.32 -4.52 -21.94
C LEU A 54 2.41 -5.55 -21.25
N HIS A 55 1.09 -5.36 -21.31
CA HIS A 55 0.14 -6.21 -20.59
C HIS A 55 -0.34 -7.44 -21.38
N SER A 56 -0.52 -7.34 -22.69
CA SER A 56 -1.07 -8.42 -23.52
C SER A 56 0.00 -9.30 -24.16
N VAL A 57 1.23 -8.80 -24.34
CA VAL A 57 2.33 -9.55 -24.96
C VAL A 57 3.43 -9.87 -23.94
N ILE A 58 3.95 -8.85 -23.26
CA ILE A 58 5.11 -9.04 -22.36
C ILE A 58 4.74 -9.75 -21.07
N SER A 59 3.69 -9.31 -20.37
CA SER A 59 3.31 -9.89 -19.08
C SER A 59 3.03 -11.40 -19.17
N PRO A 60 2.29 -11.93 -20.17
CA PRO A 60 2.11 -13.37 -20.34
C PRO A 60 3.42 -14.14 -20.56
N ALA A 61 4.37 -13.58 -21.29
CA ALA A 61 5.69 -14.20 -21.48
C ALA A 61 6.47 -14.26 -20.15
N LEU A 62 6.47 -13.15 -19.40
CA LEU A 62 7.12 -13.07 -18.09
C LEU A 62 6.49 -14.01 -17.06
N ARG A 63 5.16 -14.17 -17.03
CA ARG A 63 4.47 -15.12 -16.15
C ARG A 63 5.00 -16.53 -16.31
N LYS A 64 5.06 -17.02 -17.56
CA LYS A 64 5.57 -18.37 -17.87
C LYS A 64 7.04 -18.53 -17.50
N TYR A 65 7.85 -17.52 -17.78
CA TYR A 65 9.26 -17.52 -17.46
C TYR A 65 9.52 -17.55 -15.95
N VAL A 66 8.87 -16.64 -15.21
CA VAL A 66 8.97 -16.51 -13.75
C VAL A 66 8.47 -17.78 -13.04
N ASP A 67 7.33 -18.33 -13.45
CA ASP A 67 6.78 -19.57 -12.88
C ASP A 67 7.76 -20.75 -13.01
N SER A 68 8.41 -20.88 -14.17
CA SER A 68 9.37 -21.96 -14.40
C SER A 68 10.58 -21.88 -13.46
N ILE A 69 11.09 -20.68 -13.21
CA ILE A 69 12.26 -20.45 -12.33
C ILE A 69 11.86 -20.60 -10.86
N LEU A 70 10.70 -20.09 -10.47
CA LEU A 70 10.19 -20.21 -9.11
C LEU A 70 9.84 -21.64 -8.73
N THR A 71 9.34 -22.44 -9.65
CA THR A 71 9.09 -23.87 -9.42
C THR A 71 10.40 -24.59 -9.08
N VAL A 72 11.48 -24.32 -9.81
CA VAL A 72 12.80 -24.87 -9.51
C VAL A 72 13.31 -24.36 -8.15
N LEU A 73 13.21 -23.05 -7.91
CA LEU A 73 13.65 -22.44 -6.65
C LEU A 73 12.90 -23.00 -5.44
N LEU A 74 11.59 -23.21 -5.55
CA LEU A 74 10.77 -23.81 -4.50
C LEU A 74 11.30 -25.18 -4.13
N ASN A 75 11.55 -26.05 -5.11
CA ASN A 75 12.09 -27.37 -4.86
C ASN A 75 13.45 -27.30 -4.13
N GLU A 76 14.35 -26.42 -4.57
CA GLU A 76 15.64 -26.20 -3.92
C GLU A 76 15.49 -25.76 -2.45
N LEU A 77 14.61 -24.80 -2.18
CA LEU A 77 14.36 -24.28 -0.83
C LEU A 77 13.61 -25.28 0.05
N THR A 78 12.72 -26.10 -0.51
CA THR A 78 12.08 -27.22 0.19
C THR A 78 13.13 -28.24 0.63
N HIS A 79 14.07 -28.60 -0.24
CA HIS A 79 15.12 -29.55 0.14
C HIS A 79 16.12 -28.97 1.15
N LYS A 80 16.60 -27.75 0.91
CA LYS A 80 17.70 -27.14 1.69
C LYS A 80 17.21 -26.47 2.98
N ASN A 81 16.07 -25.79 2.93
CA ASN A 81 15.59 -24.92 3.99
C ASN A 81 14.27 -25.39 4.62
N LYS A 82 13.66 -26.47 4.09
CA LYS A 82 12.39 -27.00 4.57
C LYS A 82 11.29 -25.94 4.56
N ILE A 83 11.29 -25.08 3.54
CA ILE A 83 10.43 -23.89 3.45
C ILE A 83 8.93 -24.21 3.49
N ASP A 84 8.57 -25.45 3.14
CA ASP A 84 7.23 -26.02 3.21
C ASP A 84 6.76 -26.38 4.62
N THR A 85 7.67 -26.46 5.60
CA THR A 85 7.38 -26.89 6.99
C THR A 85 7.93 -25.93 8.05
N GLN A 86 8.33 -24.72 7.65
CA GLN A 86 8.91 -23.72 8.54
C GLN A 86 7.91 -23.20 9.58
N ILE A 87 8.44 -22.83 10.75
CA ILE A 87 7.71 -22.18 11.85
C ILE A 87 8.39 -20.87 12.24
N TYR A 88 7.77 -20.08 13.12
CA TYR A 88 8.28 -18.76 13.52
C TYR A 88 9.76 -18.76 13.95
N GLN A 89 10.23 -19.79 14.65
CA GLN A 89 11.61 -19.85 15.12
C GLN A 89 12.62 -20.22 14.03
N THR A 90 12.20 -20.96 13.00
CA THR A 90 13.11 -21.59 12.02
C THR A 90 12.94 -21.08 10.59
N HIS A 91 11.99 -20.16 10.36
CA HIS A 91 11.73 -19.64 9.03
C HIS A 91 12.94 -18.90 8.43
N LEU A 92 13.04 -18.98 7.10
CA LEU A 92 14.06 -18.29 6.35
C LEU A 92 13.74 -16.78 6.35
N ARG A 93 14.50 -15.97 7.08
CA ARG A 93 14.22 -14.53 7.18
C ARG A 93 14.70 -13.73 5.96
N THR A 94 15.79 -14.19 5.36
CA THR A 94 16.49 -13.49 4.29
C THR A 94 16.90 -14.46 3.20
N TYR A 95 16.85 -14.01 1.96
CA TYR A 95 17.31 -14.76 0.80
C TYR A 95 18.74 -14.34 0.40
N PRO A 96 19.70 -15.27 0.29
CA PRO A 96 21.04 -14.97 -0.21
C PRO A 96 21.04 -14.74 -1.73
N PRO A 97 22.07 -14.09 -2.29
CA PRO A 97 23.27 -13.56 -1.62
C PRO A 97 23.10 -12.13 -1.07
N ASN A 98 22.10 -11.39 -1.52
CA ASN A 98 21.90 -9.98 -1.18
C ASN A 98 21.24 -9.75 0.19
N GLY A 99 20.79 -10.81 0.86
CA GLY A 99 20.14 -10.72 2.17
C GLY A 99 18.74 -10.12 2.11
N ALA A 100 18.06 -10.20 0.97
CA ALA A 100 16.72 -9.66 0.79
C ALA A 100 15.75 -10.25 1.83
N PHE A 101 15.04 -9.39 2.57
CA PHE A 101 14.07 -9.83 3.57
C PHE A 101 12.87 -10.51 2.90
N LEU A 102 12.46 -11.65 3.46
CA LEU A 102 11.31 -12.41 2.99
C LEU A 102 10.03 -11.96 3.71
N ASN A 103 9.06 -11.52 2.92
CA ASN A 103 7.83 -10.89 3.37
C ASN A 103 6.72 -11.91 3.66
N TYR A 104 6.78 -12.58 4.81
CA TYR A 104 5.75 -13.53 5.22
C TYR A 104 4.39 -12.89 5.53
N ASP A 105 4.30 -11.56 5.66
CA ASP A 105 3.03 -10.84 5.78
C ASP A 105 2.13 -11.08 4.55
N ALA A 106 2.73 -11.32 3.38
CA ALA A 106 2.07 -11.40 2.08
C ALA A 106 1.46 -12.77 1.74
N VAL A 107 1.67 -13.78 2.59
CA VAL A 107 1.19 -15.17 2.36
C VAL A 107 0.27 -15.65 3.46
N ASN A 108 -0.46 -16.75 3.21
CA ASN A 108 -1.29 -17.46 4.18
C ASN A 108 -2.29 -16.57 4.97
N ASN A 109 -2.69 -15.42 4.42
CA ASN A 109 -3.49 -14.41 5.11
C ASN A 109 -2.90 -13.96 6.47
N ASN A 110 -1.57 -13.99 6.60
CA ASN A 110 -0.87 -13.67 7.84
C ASN A 110 -1.15 -12.25 8.33
N LYS A 111 -0.99 -11.25 7.44
CA LYS A 111 -1.21 -9.85 7.81
C LYS A 111 -2.66 -9.54 8.21
N PRO A 112 -3.69 -9.94 7.44
CA PRO A 112 -5.09 -9.77 7.84
C PRO A 112 -5.44 -10.47 9.15
N ASN A 113 -4.98 -11.72 9.36
CA ASN A 113 -5.40 -12.53 10.51
C ASN A 113 -4.68 -12.15 11.81
N PHE A 114 -3.40 -11.78 11.73
CA PHE A 114 -2.55 -11.65 12.91
C PHE A 114 -1.90 -10.27 13.05
N GLY A 115 -2.09 -9.36 12.09
CA GLY A 115 -1.61 -7.98 12.17
C GLY A 115 -0.10 -7.91 12.35
N LYS A 116 0.38 -7.36 13.47
CA LYS A 116 1.81 -7.29 13.82
C LYS A 116 2.32 -8.48 14.65
N ASN A 117 1.46 -9.46 14.90
CA ASN A 117 1.81 -10.62 15.73
C ASN A 117 2.46 -11.73 14.89
N ASN A 118 3.69 -11.46 14.44
CA ASN A 118 4.42 -12.33 13.53
C ASN A 118 4.68 -13.74 14.12
N SER A 119 4.63 -13.90 15.45
CA SER A 119 4.77 -15.20 16.10
C SER A 119 3.66 -16.21 15.79
N LYS A 120 2.49 -15.71 15.33
CA LYS A 120 1.32 -16.53 14.98
C LYS A 120 1.17 -16.81 13.49
N TYR A 121 2.06 -16.28 12.66
CA TYR A 121 1.98 -16.45 11.22
C TYR A 121 2.19 -17.93 10.82
N ASP A 122 1.54 -18.33 9.74
CA ASP A 122 1.85 -19.56 9.01
C ASP A 122 3.02 -19.27 8.06
N TYR A 123 4.17 -19.86 8.38
CA TYR A 123 5.43 -19.72 7.63
C TYR A 123 5.62 -20.79 6.56
N THR A 124 4.62 -21.65 6.31
CA THR A 124 4.71 -22.69 5.29
C THR A 124 4.50 -22.11 3.89
N ILE A 125 5.38 -22.47 2.96
CA ILE A 125 5.27 -22.08 1.55
C ILE A 125 4.92 -23.31 0.72
N LYS A 126 3.70 -23.35 0.17
CA LYS A 126 3.11 -24.58 -0.39
C LYS A 126 3.29 -24.72 -1.89
N ASN A 127 3.45 -23.61 -2.59
CA ASN A 127 3.51 -23.57 -4.04
C ASN A 127 4.33 -22.36 -4.53
N ALA A 128 4.59 -22.30 -5.84
CA ALA A 128 5.39 -21.24 -6.45
C ALA A 128 4.77 -19.85 -6.32
N VAL A 129 3.43 -19.77 -6.25
CA VAL A 129 2.69 -18.51 -6.03
C VAL A 129 2.96 -18.00 -4.62
N ASP A 130 2.85 -18.83 -3.58
CA ASP A 130 3.19 -18.44 -2.21
C ASP A 130 4.66 -18.01 -2.12
N LEU A 131 5.57 -18.76 -2.76
CA LEU A 131 6.98 -18.41 -2.79
C LEU A 131 7.22 -17.05 -3.43
N SER A 132 6.53 -16.73 -4.51
CA SER A 132 6.71 -15.44 -5.19
C SER A 132 6.28 -14.27 -4.31
N LYS A 133 5.17 -14.39 -3.58
CA LYS A 133 4.63 -13.32 -2.74
C LYS A 133 5.60 -12.88 -1.65
N ILE A 134 6.39 -13.80 -1.08
CA ILE A 134 7.37 -13.43 -0.05
C ILE A 134 8.58 -12.64 -0.58
N PHE A 135 8.78 -12.57 -1.90
CA PHE A 135 9.81 -11.71 -2.53
C PHE A 135 9.30 -10.31 -2.89
N LEU A 136 8.02 -10.03 -2.63
CA LEU A 136 7.36 -8.80 -3.04
C LEU A 136 6.91 -7.97 -1.84
N GLN A 137 6.71 -6.68 -2.09
CA GLN A 137 6.00 -5.82 -1.14
C GLN A 137 4.54 -6.26 -1.06
N THR A 138 3.92 -6.09 0.11
CA THR A 138 2.56 -6.61 0.36
C THR A 138 1.53 -6.11 -0.67
N HIS A 139 1.63 -4.86 -1.12
CA HIS A 139 0.72 -4.28 -2.12
C HIS A 139 0.87 -4.88 -3.54
N MET A 140 1.98 -5.57 -3.84
CA MET A 140 2.22 -6.23 -5.12
C MET A 140 1.82 -7.72 -5.08
N ALA A 141 1.52 -8.26 -3.90
CA ALA A 141 1.40 -9.70 -3.66
C ALA A 141 -0.06 -10.21 -3.63
N HIS A 142 -0.99 -9.47 -4.24
CA HIS A 142 -2.43 -9.76 -4.18
C HIS A 142 -2.93 -10.76 -5.24
N TYR A 143 -2.09 -11.18 -6.17
CA TYR A 143 -2.46 -12.11 -7.25
C TYR A 143 -2.74 -13.54 -6.73
N THR A 144 -3.58 -14.28 -7.45
CA THR A 144 -3.97 -15.65 -7.10
C THR A 144 -3.19 -16.71 -7.86
N GLY A 145 -2.57 -16.35 -8.97
CA GLY A 145 -1.76 -17.24 -9.81
C GLY A 145 -0.83 -16.47 -10.73
N PHE A 146 0.01 -17.18 -11.49
CA PHE A 146 0.77 -16.61 -12.61
C PHE A 146 -0.12 -16.46 -13.86
N ASP A 147 -1.26 -15.82 -13.65
CA ASP A 147 -2.32 -15.57 -14.63
C ASP A 147 -2.57 -14.06 -14.75
N GLU A 148 -3.71 -13.65 -15.28
CA GLU A 148 -4.08 -12.25 -15.49
C GLU A 148 -4.07 -11.43 -14.19
N THR A 149 -4.16 -12.06 -13.02
CA THR A 149 -4.09 -11.36 -11.72
C THR A 149 -2.66 -10.94 -11.34
N CYS A 150 -1.63 -11.57 -11.92
CA CYS A 150 -0.23 -11.22 -11.71
C CYS A 150 0.21 -10.18 -12.74
N ASP A 151 0.36 -8.94 -12.28
CA ASP A 151 0.65 -7.78 -13.12
C ASP A 151 2.14 -7.63 -13.45
N SER A 152 2.45 -6.70 -14.35
CA SER A 152 3.84 -6.41 -14.74
C SER A 152 4.68 -5.87 -13.57
N SER A 153 4.06 -5.24 -12.56
CA SER A 153 4.76 -4.78 -11.35
C SER A 153 5.34 -5.96 -10.57
N ALA A 154 4.49 -6.93 -10.26
CA ALA A 154 4.85 -8.14 -9.54
C ALA A 154 5.92 -8.92 -10.31
N LEU A 155 5.71 -9.15 -11.60
CA LEU A 155 6.63 -9.92 -12.44
C LEU A 155 8.04 -9.29 -12.50
N LEU A 156 8.12 -7.98 -12.77
CA LEU A 156 9.40 -7.27 -12.81
C LEU A 156 10.03 -7.22 -11.41
N GLY A 157 9.24 -7.05 -10.35
CA GLY A 157 9.70 -7.11 -8.97
C GLY A 157 10.33 -8.46 -8.60
N LEU A 158 9.72 -9.56 -9.03
CA LEU A 158 10.23 -10.91 -8.79
C LEU A 158 11.60 -11.11 -9.44
N ILE A 159 11.71 -10.73 -10.72
CA ILE A 159 12.96 -10.85 -11.48
C ILE A 159 14.10 -10.10 -10.76
N LEU A 160 13.83 -8.90 -10.27
CA LEU A 160 14.82 -8.06 -9.59
C LEU A 160 15.22 -8.56 -8.20
N ASN A 161 14.29 -9.15 -7.45
CA ASN A 161 14.53 -9.53 -6.06
C ASN A 161 15.09 -10.94 -5.88
N ILE A 162 14.97 -11.80 -6.89
CA ILE A 162 15.39 -13.21 -6.83
C ILE A 162 16.70 -13.42 -7.58
N ALA A 163 17.77 -13.72 -6.86
CA ALA A 163 19.11 -13.94 -7.43
C ALA A 163 19.23 -15.19 -8.34
N LYS A 164 18.18 -16.01 -8.48
CA LYS A 164 18.14 -17.13 -9.42
C LYS A 164 18.02 -16.69 -10.88
N PHE A 165 17.51 -15.47 -11.13
CA PHE A 165 17.43 -14.91 -12.47
C PHE A 165 18.81 -14.47 -12.97
N ASP A 166 19.04 -14.58 -14.29
CA ASP A 166 20.28 -14.15 -14.94
C ASP A 166 20.49 -12.64 -14.71
N PRO A 167 21.67 -12.17 -14.25
CA PRO A 167 21.93 -10.75 -14.01
C PRO A 167 21.62 -9.84 -15.21
N ILE A 168 21.77 -10.34 -16.43
CA ILE A 168 21.41 -9.59 -17.64
C ILE A 168 19.90 -9.38 -17.71
N VAL A 169 19.12 -10.43 -17.43
CA VAL A 169 17.64 -10.36 -17.36
C VAL A 169 17.20 -9.42 -16.23
N GLN A 170 17.90 -9.43 -15.11
CA GLN A 170 17.62 -8.49 -14.02
C GLN A 170 17.87 -7.04 -14.44
N SER A 171 18.97 -6.75 -15.12
CA SER A 171 19.26 -5.40 -15.65
C SER A 171 18.15 -4.94 -16.60
N ASP A 172 17.75 -5.81 -17.54
CA ASP A 172 16.73 -5.47 -18.53
C ASP A 172 15.33 -5.30 -17.93
N ALA A 173 14.99 -6.14 -16.94
CA ALA A 173 13.76 -5.98 -16.19
C ALA A 173 13.75 -4.66 -15.39
N ASP A 174 14.90 -4.22 -14.90
CA ASP A 174 15.02 -2.92 -14.22
C ASP A 174 14.80 -1.77 -15.20
N ASP A 175 15.37 -1.85 -16.40
CA ASP A 175 15.16 -0.86 -17.46
C ASP A 175 13.69 -0.77 -17.87
N VAL A 176 13.04 -1.92 -18.12
CA VAL A 176 11.60 -1.97 -18.44
C VAL A 176 10.76 -1.42 -17.27
N ARG A 177 11.12 -1.73 -16.01
CA ARG A 177 10.42 -1.21 -14.84
C ARG A 177 10.55 0.31 -14.72
N ARG A 178 11.77 0.84 -14.81
CA ARG A 178 12.07 2.27 -14.60
C ARG A 178 11.62 3.13 -15.77
N HIS A 179 11.80 2.66 -16.99
CA HIS A 179 11.59 3.48 -18.18
C HIS A 179 10.27 3.22 -18.89
N ILE A 180 9.53 2.16 -18.55
CA ILE A 180 8.26 1.84 -19.21
C ILE A 180 7.14 1.69 -18.19
N ARG A 181 7.18 0.65 -17.35
CA ARG A 181 6.07 0.32 -16.44
C ARG A 181 5.77 1.44 -15.46
N ASN A 182 6.77 2.00 -14.80
CA ASN A 182 6.56 3.07 -13.81
C ASN A 182 6.06 4.38 -14.44
N PRO A 183 6.66 4.92 -15.51
CA PRO A 183 6.10 6.06 -16.23
C PRO A 183 4.71 5.79 -16.80
N TRP A 184 4.42 4.54 -17.16
CA TRP A 184 3.10 4.17 -17.68
C TRP A 184 2.04 4.19 -16.57
N ALA A 185 2.35 3.64 -15.39
CA ALA A 185 1.45 3.62 -14.24
C ALA A 185 1.30 4.99 -13.57
N HIS A 186 2.33 5.85 -13.64
CA HIS A 186 2.33 7.21 -13.11
C HIS A 186 2.37 8.23 -14.25
N CYS A 187 1.33 8.19 -15.08
CA CYS A 187 1.38 8.80 -16.40
C CYS A 187 1.54 10.33 -16.37
N ASN A 188 2.60 10.80 -17.02
CA ASN A 188 2.75 12.14 -17.54
C ASN A 188 2.74 12.07 -19.08
N PHE A 189 1.61 12.42 -19.72
CA PHE A 189 1.47 12.28 -21.18
C PHE A 189 2.53 13.05 -21.97
N ALA A 190 3.10 14.13 -21.44
CA ALA A 190 4.17 14.87 -22.12
C ALA A 190 5.45 14.04 -22.35
N GLU A 191 5.68 12.99 -21.56
CA GLU A 191 6.85 12.10 -21.69
C GLU A 191 6.70 11.05 -22.79
N TRP A 192 5.49 10.84 -23.32
CA TRP A 192 5.18 9.79 -24.29
C TRP A 192 5.34 10.26 -25.73
N ASP A 193 6.49 10.88 -26.02
CA ASP A 193 6.84 11.31 -27.37
C ASP A 193 7.25 10.12 -28.27
N ALA A 194 7.57 10.40 -29.54
CA ALA A 194 7.97 9.38 -30.50
C ALA A 194 9.26 8.64 -30.10
N MET A 195 10.20 9.31 -29.42
CA MET A 195 11.44 8.68 -28.95
C MET A 195 11.18 7.72 -27.79
N LYS A 196 10.34 8.13 -26.83
CA LYS A 196 9.88 7.29 -25.73
C LYS A 196 9.14 6.06 -26.24
N TYR A 197 8.26 6.25 -27.21
CA TYR A 197 7.53 5.15 -27.85
C TYR A 197 8.49 4.11 -28.44
N SER A 198 9.42 4.53 -29.32
CA SER A 198 10.36 3.62 -29.96
C SER A 198 11.31 2.94 -28.98
N SER A 199 11.89 3.70 -28.05
CA SER A 199 12.78 3.16 -27.01
C SER A 199 12.08 2.15 -26.08
N SER A 200 10.79 2.34 -25.80
CA SER A 200 10.00 1.39 -25.02
C SER A 200 9.92 0.02 -25.70
N PHE A 201 9.64 -0.03 -27.01
CA PHE A 201 9.64 -1.29 -27.76
C PHE A 201 11.03 -1.92 -27.82
N GLN A 202 12.10 -1.13 -27.97
CA GLN A 202 13.46 -1.65 -27.98
C GLN A 202 13.84 -2.31 -26.66
N LEU A 203 13.54 -1.67 -25.52
CA LEU A 203 13.82 -2.21 -24.18
C LEU A 203 13.01 -3.48 -23.92
N MET A 204 11.72 -3.51 -24.27
CA MET A 204 10.91 -4.72 -24.14
C MET A 204 11.42 -5.87 -25.03
N LYS A 205 11.83 -5.58 -26.28
CA LYS A 205 12.40 -6.59 -27.20
C LYS A 205 13.73 -7.12 -26.68
N LYS A 206 14.55 -6.23 -26.10
CA LYS A 206 15.82 -6.61 -25.47
C LYS A 206 15.59 -7.58 -24.32
N LEU A 207 14.68 -7.24 -23.40
CA LEU A 207 14.30 -8.12 -22.29
C LEU A 207 13.90 -9.50 -22.81
N VAL A 208 13.00 -9.59 -23.80
CA VAL A 208 12.53 -10.86 -24.38
C VAL A 208 13.67 -11.71 -24.93
N LYS A 209 14.63 -11.11 -25.63
CA LYS A 209 15.82 -11.82 -26.14
C LYS A 209 16.71 -12.35 -25.01
N ASP A 210 16.90 -11.55 -23.97
CA ASP A 210 17.75 -11.94 -22.85
C ASP A 210 17.10 -12.99 -21.93
N LEU A 211 15.76 -13.18 -22.01
CA LEU A 211 15.08 -14.33 -21.38
C LEU A 211 15.58 -15.68 -21.93
N LYS A 212 16.20 -15.71 -23.10
CA LYS A 212 16.73 -16.92 -23.78
C LYS A 212 15.67 -18.02 -23.87
N LEU A 213 14.46 -17.62 -24.28
CA LEU A 213 13.37 -18.57 -24.49
C LEU A 213 13.72 -19.52 -25.64
N ILE A 214 13.02 -20.65 -25.73
CA ILE A 214 13.15 -21.54 -26.89
C ILE A 214 12.86 -20.74 -28.16
N LEU A 215 13.71 -20.84 -29.19
CA LEU A 215 13.73 -19.97 -30.37
C LEU A 215 12.34 -19.67 -30.96
N ASN A 216 11.48 -20.70 -31.09
CA ASN A 216 10.13 -20.52 -31.63
C ASN A 216 9.24 -19.63 -30.74
N LYS A 217 9.37 -19.73 -29.41
CA LYS A 217 8.59 -18.90 -28.46
C LYS A 217 9.08 -17.46 -28.45
N GLU A 218 10.40 -17.25 -28.49
CA GLU A 218 10.98 -15.91 -28.58
C GLU A 218 10.51 -15.20 -29.85
N THR A 219 10.63 -15.89 -31.00
CA THR A 219 10.23 -15.37 -32.31
C THR A 219 8.77 -14.93 -32.31
N ILE A 220 7.85 -15.78 -31.81
CA ILE A 220 6.42 -15.44 -31.71
C ILE A 220 6.19 -14.18 -30.86
N ILE A 221 6.88 -14.04 -29.73
CA ILE A 221 6.71 -12.86 -28.87
C ILE A 221 7.23 -11.60 -29.57
N ILE A 222 8.39 -11.68 -30.23
CA ILE A 222 8.96 -10.56 -30.97
C ILE A 222 8.05 -10.16 -32.15
N GLU A 223 7.49 -11.12 -32.88
CA GLU A 223 6.54 -10.88 -33.96
C GLU A 223 5.25 -10.19 -33.45
N GLU A 224 4.69 -10.64 -32.33
CA GLU A 224 3.52 -9.99 -31.71
C GLU A 224 3.83 -8.58 -31.20
N MET A 225 5.05 -8.33 -30.72
CA MET A 225 5.50 -6.98 -30.36
C MET A 225 5.65 -6.07 -31.60
N GLU A 226 6.20 -6.57 -32.70
CA GLU A 226 6.30 -5.83 -33.96
C GLU A 226 4.93 -5.51 -34.52
N LYS A 227 4.00 -6.46 -34.43
CA LYS A 227 2.60 -6.24 -34.77
C LYS A 227 1.96 -5.14 -33.90
N CYS A 228 2.19 -5.16 -32.58
CA CYS A 228 1.75 -4.09 -31.68
C CYS A 228 2.33 -2.72 -32.10
N GLU A 229 3.62 -2.67 -32.43
CA GLU A 229 4.31 -1.44 -32.83
C GLU A 229 3.77 -0.88 -34.14
N ILE A 230 3.61 -1.73 -35.17
CA ILE A 230 3.08 -1.36 -36.50
C ILE A 230 1.62 -0.92 -36.38
N ASN A 231 0.80 -1.67 -35.65
CA ASN A 231 -0.61 -1.32 -35.47
C ASN A 231 -0.75 -0.01 -34.68
N GLY A 232 0.11 0.23 -33.69
CA GLY A 232 0.17 1.50 -32.98
C GLY A 232 0.50 2.69 -33.88
N GLN A 233 1.46 2.53 -34.80
CA GLN A 233 1.78 3.58 -35.79
C GLN A 233 0.60 3.88 -36.73
N ARG A 234 -0.15 2.86 -37.15
CA ARG A 234 -1.38 3.02 -37.95
C ARG A 234 -2.48 3.73 -37.15
N PHE A 235 -2.61 3.44 -35.87
CA PHE A 235 -3.53 4.11 -34.96
C PHE A 235 -3.18 5.59 -34.77
N LEU A 236 -1.89 5.91 -34.62
CA LEU A 236 -1.39 7.29 -34.57
C LEU A 236 -1.65 8.07 -35.86
N SER A 237 -1.55 7.40 -37.01
CA SER A 237 -1.72 8.04 -38.33
C SER A 237 -3.18 8.33 -38.73
N GLY A 238 -4.15 8.06 -37.84
CA GLY A 238 -5.58 8.30 -38.10
C GLY A 238 -6.22 7.35 -39.12
N THR A 239 -5.51 6.30 -39.54
CA THR A 239 -6.04 5.29 -40.46
C THR A 239 -7.12 4.43 -39.77
N THR A 240 -8.34 4.41 -40.32
CA THR A 240 -9.49 3.61 -39.85
C THR A 240 -9.29 2.10 -39.89
N HIS A 241 -8.18 1.59 -40.43
CA HIS A 241 -7.77 0.18 -40.26
C HIS A 241 -7.14 -0.10 -38.89
N GLY A 242 -6.89 0.92 -38.08
CA GLY A 242 -6.64 0.80 -36.64
C GLY A 242 -7.88 0.37 -35.85
N LEU A 243 -9.06 0.20 -36.48
CA LEU A 243 -10.29 -0.20 -35.82
C LEU A 243 -10.36 -1.71 -35.49
N GLU A 244 -9.61 -2.56 -36.20
CA GLU A 244 -9.37 -3.94 -35.76
C GLU A 244 -8.55 -3.96 -34.46
N LEU A 245 -7.60 -3.03 -34.32
CA LEU A 245 -6.93 -2.76 -33.04
C LEU A 245 -7.97 -2.25 -32.03
N VAL A 246 -8.87 -1.31 -32.35
CA VAL A 246 -9.91 -0.88 -31.38
C VAL A 246 -10.83 -2.02 -30.93
N ASN A 247 -11.21 -2.98 -31.77
CA ASN A 247 -12.04 -4.13 -31.37
C ASN A 247 -11.26 -5.24 -30.62
N GLU A 248 -10.03 -5.55 -31.04
CA GLU A 248 -9.09 -6.41 -30.30
C GLU A 248 -8.72 -5.77 -28.95
N LEU A 249 -8.51 -4.45 -28.94
CA LEU A 249 -8.34 -3.63 -27.75
C LEU A 249 -9.61 -3.63 -26.93
N ARG A 250 -10.82 -3.61 -27.50
CA ARG A 250 -12.09 -3.66 -26.75
C ARG A 250 -12.29 -5.01 -26.08
N GLN A 251 -11.87 -6.11 -26.70
CA GLN A 251 -11.79 -7.43 -26.05
C GLN A 251 -10.71 -7.46 -24.95
N GLN A 252 -9.53 -6.89 -25.19
CA GLN A 252 -8.49 -6.72 -24.17
C GLN A 252 -8.82 -5.62 -23.14
N THR A 253 -9.82 -4.76 -23.40
CA THR A 253 -10.35 -3.74 -22.48
C THR A 253 -11.18 -4.40 -21.41
N HIS A 254 -11.59 -5.67 -21.54
CA HIS A 254 -12.04 -6.43 -20.38
C HIS A 254 -10.92 -6.57 -19.33
N VAL A 255 -9.68 -6.81 -19.78
CA VAL A 255 -8.50 -6.83 -18.91
C VAL A 255 -8.23 -5.41 -18.39
N LEU A 256 -8.16 -4.39 -19.24
CA LEU A 256 -7.93 -3.01 -18.79
C LEU A 256 -9.06 -2.45 -17.90
N ALA A 257 -10.33 -2.85 -18.09
CA ALA A 257 -11.46 -2.45 -17.26
C ALA A 257 -11.49 -3.21 -15.93
N VAL A 258 -11.06 -4.48 -15.92
CA VAL A 258 -10.79 -5.22 -14.67
C VAL A 258 -9.61 -4.59 -13.93
N TYR A 259 -8.52 -4.22 -14.62
CA TYR A 259 -7.37 -3.52 -14.02
C TYR A 259 -7.73 -2.11 -13.55
N ALA A 260 -8.48 -1.34 -14.34
CA ALA A 260 -8.95 -0.01 -13.94
C ALA A 260 -9.96 -0.09 -12.79
N LYS A 261 -10.85 -1.09 -12.78
CA LYS A 261 -11.69 -1.39 -11.62
C LYS A 261 -10.84 -1.79 -10.42
N LEU A 262 -9.84 -2.67 -10.58
CA LEU A 262 -8.97 -3.14 -9.50
C LEU A 262 -8.18 -1.97 -8.88
N VAL A 263 -7.58 -1.12 -9.71
CA VAL A 263 -6.85 0.10 -9.29
C VAL A 263 -7.81 1.13 -8.67
N ALA A 264 -9.02 1.30 -9.21
CA ALA A 264 -10.04 2.17 -8.61
C ALA A 264 -10.52 1.64 -7.26
N THR A 265 -10.78 0.33 -7.15
CA THR A 265 -11.13 -0.33 -5.89
C THR A 265 -9.98 -0.31 -4.89
N GLU A 266 -8.73 -0.43 -5.34
CA GLU A 266 -7.55 -0.31 -4.47
C GLU A 266 -7.39 1.13 -3.96
N ALA A 267 -7.65 2.12 -4.81
CA ALA A 267 -7.68 3.52 -4.40
C ALA A 267 -8.81 3.77 -3.38
N ASP A 268 -10.00 3.21 -3.60
CA ASP A 268 -11.15 3.31 -2.70
C ASP A 268 -10.91 2.57 -1.37
N ASP A 269 -10.37 1.35 -1.40
CA ASP A 269 -10.05 0.55 -0.22
C ASP A 269 -8.93 1.21 0.60
N ASN A 270 -7.91 1.77 -0.06
CA ASN A 270 -6.87 2.54 0.60
C ASN A 270 -7.43 3.83 1.21
N CYS A 271 -8.32 4.53 0.51
CA CYS A 271 -8.99 5.72 1.01
C CYS A 271 -9.88 5.40 2.22
N LEU A 272 -10.64 4.30 2.17
CA LEU A 272 -11.46 3.79 3.26
C LEU A 272 -10.61 3.35 4.45
N ARG A 273 -9.47 2.68 4.22
CA ARG A 273 -8.54 2.30 5.27
C ARG A 273 -7.93 3.53 5.95
N VAL A 274 -7.46 4.52 5.17
CA VAL A 274 -6.92 5.77 5.69
C VAL A 274 -7.99 6.51 6.50
N LYS A 275 -9.24 6.57 6.00
CA LYS A 275 -10.37 7.13 6.73
C LYS A 275 -10.63 6.42 8.05
N ASN A 276 -10.69 5.08 8.06
CA ASN A 276 -10.91 4.30 9.28
C ASN A 276 -9.79 4.51 10.32
N GLU A 277 -8.53 4.64 9.88
CA GLU A 277 -7.42 4.95 10.78
C GLU A 277 -7.49 6.39 11.31
N LEU A 278 -7.92 7.35 10.48
CA LEU A 278 -8.18 8.73 10.91
C LEU A 278 -9.32 8.78 11.94
N ASP A 279 -10.43 8.07 11.72
CA ASP A 279 -11.57 8.02 12.65
C ASP A 279 -11.15 7.41 14.00
N LYS A 280 -10.34 6.33 13.99
CA LYS A 280 -9.78 5.74 15.22
C LYS A 280 -8.86 6.73 15.95
N PHE A 281 -8.05 7.47 15.20
CA PHE A 281 -7.14 8.47 15.75
C PHE A 281 -7.91 9.63 16.38
N GLU A 282 -8.99 10.09 15.73
CA GLU A 282 -9.91 11.10 16.24
C GLU A 282 -10.54 10.65 17.57
N ILE A 283 -11.08 9.42 17.62
CA ILE A 283 -11.64 8.84 18.86
C ILE A 283 -10.58 8.80 19.97
N ASN A 284 -9.34 8.41 19.66
CA ASN A 284 -8.26 8.36 20.64
C ASN A 284 -7.92 9.75 21.20
N ILE A 285 -7.87 10.77 20.34
CA ILE A 285 -7.65 12.16 20.76
C ILE A 285 -8.80 12.63 21.66
N LEU A 286 -10.05 12.40 21.25
CA LEU A 286 -11.23 12.81 22.04
C LEU A 286 -11.21 12.16 23.42
N GLN A 287 -10.89 10.86 23.51
CA GLN A 287 -10.75 10.16 24.78
C GLN A 287 -9.64 10.74 25.66
N LYS A 288 -8.48 11.07 25.08
CA LYS A 288 -7.38 11.70 25.81
C LYS A 288 -7.72 13.10 26.30
N VAL A 289 -8.40 13.90 25.47
CA VAL A 289 -8.86 15.25 25.86
C VAL A 289 -9.86 15.17 27.02
N VAL A 290 -10.82 14.24 26.96
CA VAL A 290 -11.77 14.02 28.07
C VAL A 290 -11.04 13.56 29.33
N GLN A 291 -10.04 12.70 29.22
CA GLN A 291 -9.26 12.26 30.37
C GLN A 291 -8.46 13.43 30.97
N LEU A 292 -7.81 14.22 30.14
CA LEU A 292 -7.09 15.42 30.58
C LEU A 292 -8.02 16.42 31.29
N ASP A 293 -9.23 16.65 30.77
CA ASP A 293 -10.22 17.53 31.43
C ASP A 293 -10.62 17.00 32.83
N LYS A 294 -10.81 15.69 32.97
CA LYS A 294 -11.08 15.06 34.27
C LYS A 294 -9.90 15.19 35.24
N ASP A 295 -8.69 14.92 34.76
CA ASP A 295 -7.48 15.00 35.57
C ASP A 295 -7.25 16.45 36.03
N MET A 296 -7.48 17.42 35.15
CA MET A 296 -7.35 18.84 35.46
C MET A 296 -8.40 19.30 36.50
N LYS A 297 -9.67 18.90 36.35
CA LYS A 297 -10.73 19.17 37.34
C LYS A 297 -10.42 18.55 38.70
N THR A 298 -9.88 17.34 38.71
CA THR A 298 -9.48 16.66 39.95
C THR A 298 -8.32 17.40 40.61
N GLY A 299 -7.31 17.82 39.82
CA GLY A 299 -6.20 18.63 40.30
C GLY A 299 -6.63 19.97 40.90
N PHE A 300 -7.58 20.68 40.27
CA PHE A 300 -8.16 21.91 40.84
C PHE A 300 -8.85 21.65 42.18
N LEU A 301 -9.64 20.58 42.28
CA LEU A 301 -10.34 20.25 43.53
C LEU A 301 -9.35 19.90 44.67
N GLU A 302 -8.23 19.26 44.36
CA GLU A 302 -7.17 19.01 45.34
C GLU A 302 -6.45 20.28 45.77
N ILE A 303 -6.20 21.21 44.84
CA ILE A 303 -5.61 22.51 45.15
C ILE A 303 -6.55 23.32 46.06
N ASP A 304 -7.84 23.38 45.75
CA ASP A 304 -8.84 24.08 46.56
C ASP A 304 -8.90 23.51 47.99
N LYS A 305 -8.95 22.18 48.12
CA LYS A 305 -8.90 21.52 49.44
C LYS A 305 -7.64 21.85 50.23
N LYS A 306 -6.48 21.94 49.56
CA LYS A 306 -5.21 22.31 50.20
C LYS A 306 -5.20 23.78 50.64
N LEU A 307 -5.77 24.68 49.83
CA LEU A 307 -5.91 26.10 50.17
C LEU A 307 -6.86 26.29 51.37
N GLU A 308 -8.00 25.61 51.39
CA GLU A 308 -8.93 25.63 52.53
C GLU A 308 -8.28 25.12 53.82
N ALA A 309 -7.50 24.03 53.74
CA ALA A 309 -6.77 23.50 54.88
C ALA A 309 -5.70 24.47 55.39
N GLN A 310 -4.98 25.15 54.50
CA GLN A 310 -4.00 26.19 54.87
C GLN A 310 -4.68 27.40 55.52
N ASP A 311 -5.78 27.91 54.96
CA ASP A 311 -6.53 29.03 55.53
C ASP A 311 -7.05 28.71 56.94
N LYS A 312 -7.58 27.50 57.14
CA LYS A 312 -8.01 27.03 58.47
C LYS A 312 -6.85 26.96 59.47
N THR A 313 -5.68 26.52 59.01
CA THR A 313 -4.47 26.44 59.85
C THR A 313 -3.98 27.84 60.24
N LEU A 314 -3.96 28.78 59.29
CA LEU A 314 -3.64 30.19 59.52
C LEU A 314 -4.59 30.85 60.52
N LYS A 315 -5.91 30.64 60.36
CA LYS A 315 -6.92 31.15 61.30
C LYS A 315 -6.72 30.60 62.72
N ASN A 316 -6.45 29.31 62.86
CA ASN A 316 -6.16 28.69 64.15
C ASN A 316 -4.87 29.25 64.78
N HIS A 317 -3.82 29.41 63.99
CA HIS A 317 -2.56 29.97 64.47
C HIS A 317 -2.71 31.42 64.94
N ASN A 318 -3.39 32.26 64.16
CA ASN A 318 -3.70 33.64 64.55
C ASN A 318 -4.54 33.69 65.84
N THR A 319 -5.50 32.79 66.00
CA THR A 319 -6.32 32.70 67.22
C THR A 319 -5.47 32.33 68.45
N GLN A 320 -4.52 31.39 68.31
CA GLN A 320 -3.58 31.05 69.38
C GLN A 320 -2.65 32.21 69.75
N ILE A 321 -2.14 32.95 68.77
CA ILE A 321 -1.29 34.13 69.01
C ILE A 321 -2.08 35.17 69.81
N VAL A 322 -3.32 35.48 69.40
CA VAL A 322 -4.18 36.44 70.11
C VAL A 322 -4.48 35.95 71.53
N ALA A 323 -4.83 34.68 71.71
CA ALA A 323 -5.09 34.09 73.02
C ALA A 323 -3.87 34.16 73.95
N SER A 324 -2.67 33.85 73.43
CA SER A 324 -1.41 33.94 74.16
C SER A 324 -1.07 35.38 74.56
N ALA A 325 -1.27 36.34 73.65
CA ALA A 325 -1.07 37.76 73.91
C ALA A 325 -2.03 38.27 75.00
N VAL A 326 -3.32 37.91 74.93
CA VAL A 326 -4.33 38.24 75.94
C VAL A 326 -3.98 37.62 77.29
N PHE A 327 -3.60 36.34 77.31
CA PHE A 327 -3.19 35.66 78.54
C PHE A 327 -1.98 36.32 79.20
N THR A 328 -0.98 36.69 78.40
CA THR A 328 0.21 37.42 78.87
C THR A 328 -0.16 38.79 79.43
N LEU A 329 -1.09 39.51 78.79
CA LEU A 329 -1.60 40.79 79.29
C LEU A 329 -2.35 40.64 80.62
N VAL A 330 -3.20 39.62 80.74
CA VAL A 330 -3.94 39.30 81.97
C VAL A 330 -2.98 38.93 83.11
N LEU A 331 -1.94 38.14 82.84
CA LEU A 331 -0.91 37.82 83.83
C LEU A 331 -0.15 39.08 84.27
N LYS A 332 0.25 39.95 83.34
CA LYS A 332 0.90 41.24 83.67
C LYS A 332 -0.01 42.10 84.54
N LEU A 333 -1.30 42.21 84.21
CA LEU A 333 -2.26 42.97 85.00
C LEU A 333 -2.45 42.37 86.40
N LYS A 334 -2.61 41.05 86.52
CA LYS A 334 -2.70 40.38 87.83
C LYS A 334 -1.44 40.60 88.68
N PHE A 335 -0.25 40.50 88.08
CA PHE A 335 1.01 40.74 88.79
C PHE A 335 1.13 42.20 89.27
N THR A 336 0.65 43.15 88.45
CA THR A 336 0.63 44.58 88.83
C THR A 336 -0.33 44.82 90.01
N PHE A 337 -1.48 44.13 90.05
CA PHE A 337 -2.40 44.17 91.19
C PHE A 337 -1.86 43.46 92.45
N THR A 338 -1.15 42.33 92.32
CA THR A 338 -0.53 41.66 93.49
C THR A 338 0.66 42.42 94.05
N VAL A 339 1.40 43.16 93.21
CA VAL A 339 2.43 44.10 93.67
C VAL A 339 1.79 45.32 94.35
N SER A 340 0.59 45.75 93.94
CA SER A 340 -0.17 46.77 94.69
C SER A 340 -0.62 46.28 96.07
N ASP A 341 -0.98 45.00 96.23
CA ASP A 341 -1.44 44.44 97.52
C ASP A 341 -0.30 44.04 98.47
N SER A 342 0.93 43.92 97.98
CA SER A 342 2.12 43.56 98.79
C SER A 342 2.98 44.75 99.21
N TYR A 343 2.59 45.97 98.84
CA TYR A 343 3.07 47.23 99.44
C TYR A 343 1.94 47.91 100.22
N ASN A 344 1.56 47.34 101.35
CA ASN A 344 1.13 48.17 102.48
C ASN A 344 1.84 47.66 103.74
N VAL A 345 3.14 47.91 103.73
CA VAL A 345 3.95 48.04 104.95
C VAL A 345 3.63 49.40 105.54
N ASP A 346 3.18 49.38 106.79
CA ASP A 346 3.16 50.44 107.79
C ASP A 346 3.78 51.78 107.38
N ILE A 347 2.92 52.79 107.24
CA ILE A 347 3.26 54.17 107.59
C ILE A 347 2.45 54.51 108.85
N LYS A 348 3.16 54.59 109.99
CA LYS A 348 2.69 55.22 111.23
C LYS A 348 2.51 56.72 111.00
N PHE A 349 1.30 57.24 111.22
CA PHE A 349 0.97 58.13 112.34
C PHE A 349 -0.56 58.28 112.47
#